data_AF-A0A136N7H1-F1
#
_entry.id   AF-A0A136N7H1-F1
#
_cell.length_a   1.000
_cell.length_b   1.000
_cell.length_c   1.000
_cell.angle_alpha   90.00
_cell.angle_beta   90.00
_cell.angle_gamma   90.00
#
_symmetry.space_group_name_H-M   'P 1'
#
loop_
_entity.id
_entity.type
_entity.pdbx_description
1 polymer ?
#
loop_
_entity_poly.entity_id
_entity_poly.type
_entity_poly.pdbx_seq_one_letter_code
_entity_poly.pdbx_strand_id
1 'polypeptide(L)'
;MENITFQHLYTIEYKQAWDLQEKYLAENLEIKKRNRDRELKHLDDEKEETKQYFFLCEHLPVFTLGKSGHIENLLVNNEYLKTKRNFIF
;
A
#
# COMPACT_ATOMS: atom_id res chain seq x y z
N MET A 1 -8.02 1.23 23.06
CA MET A 1 -7.49 0.08 22.29
C MET A 1 -7.78 0.38 20.84
N GLU A 2 -6.76 0.38 19.98
CA GLU A 2 -6.96 0.61 18.55
C GLU A 2 -7.54 -0.66 17.91
N ASN A 3 -8.55 -0.50 17.05
CA ASN A 3 -9.17 -1.61 16.33
C ASN A 3 -8.42 -1.87 15.02
N ILE A 4 -7.76 -3.01 14.92
CA ILE A 4 -7.03 -3.45 13.72
C ILE A 4 -7.83 -4.54 13.01
N THR A 5 -8.19 -4.30 11.76
CA THR A 5 -8.81 -5.31 10.90
C THR A 5 -7.72 -6.20 10.29
N PHE A 6 -7.61 -7.43 10.78
CA PHE A 6 -6.73 -8.45 10.22
C PHE A 6 -7.34 -9.11 8.98
N GLN A 7 -6.57 -9.26 7.90
CA GLN A 7 -6.95 -10.07 6.73
C GLN A 7 -5.79 -10.95 6.27
N HIS A 8 -6.09 -12.24 6.09
CA HIS A 8 -5.17 -13.19 5.49
C HIS A 8 -5.49 -13.34 4.00
N LEU A 9 -4.64 -12.82 3.12
CA LEU A 9 -4.84 -12.83 1.66
C LEU A 9 -4.19 -14.05 0.98
N TYR A 10 -3.48 -14.90 1.73
CA TYR A 10 -2.75 -16.06 1.19
C TYR A 10 -1.79 -15.65 0.07
N THR A 11 -1.62 -16.50 -0.95
CA THR A 11 -0.84 -16.16 -2.15
C THR A 11 -1.65 -15.22 -3.05
N ILE A 12 -1.11 -14.03 -3.30
CA ILE A 12 -1.73 -13.00 -4.12
C ILE A 12 -0.70 -12.37 -5.06
N GLU A 13 -1.12 -11.99 -6.26
CA GLU A 13 -0.31 -11.19 -7.18
C GLU A 13 0.11 -9.87 -6.52
N TYR A 14 1.39 -9.50 -6.64
CA TYR A 14 1.91 -8.30 -5.99
C TYR A 14 1.10 -7.04 -6.32
N LYS A 15 0.73 -6.87 -7.60
CA LYS A 15 -0.05 -5.71 -8.06
C LYS A 15 -1.43 -5.66 -7.39
N GLN A 16 -2.10 -6.79 -7.24
CA GLN A 16 -3.41 -6.84 -6.60
C GLN A 16 -3.35 -6.46 -5.12
N ALA A 17 -2.32 -6.93 -4.40
CA ALA A 17 -2.09 -6.53 -3.01
C ALA A 17 -1.76 -5.03 -2.91
N TRP A 18 -0.97 -4.51 -3.84
CA TRP A 18 -0.63 -3.09 -3.90
C TRP A 18 -1.86 -2.22 -4.20
N ASP A 19 -2.72 -2.61 -5.14
CA ASP A 19 -3.96 -1.88 -5.45
C ASP A 19 -4.91 -1.85 -4.23
N LEU A 20 -4.96 -2.95 -3.44
CA LEU A 20 -5.70 -2.97 -2.17
C LEU A 20 -5.11 -1.99 -1.15
N GLN A 21 -3.77 -1.95 -1.03
CA GLN A 21 -3.09 -1.01 -0.15
C GLN A 21 -3.39 0.45 -0.55
N GLU A 22 -3.28 0.78 -1.84
CA GLU A 22 -3.58 2.13 -2.34
C GLU A 22 -5.02 2.54 -2.06
N LYS A 23 -5.98 1.64 -2.30
CA LYS A 23 -7.39 1.89 -2.02
C LYS A 23 -7.62 2.27 -0.56
N TYR A 24 -7.16 1.44 0.38
CA TYR A 24 -7.40 1.70 1.81
C TYR A 24 -6.57 2.88 2.34
N LEU A 25 -5.41 3.14 1.76
CA LEU A 25 -4.65 4.35 2.05
C LEU A 25 -5.43 5.60 1.61
N ALA A 26 -5.99 5.60 0.39
CA ALA A 26 -6.77 6.72 -0.13
C ALA A 26 -8.01 6.99 0.74
N GLU A 27 -8.73 5.94 1.15
CA GLU A 27 -9.86 6.05 2.08
C GLU A 27 -9.45 6.75 3.39
N ASN A 28 -8.32 6.35 3.98
CA ASN A 28 -7.81 6.96 5.20
C ASN A 28 -7.28 8.39 5.02
N LEU A 29 -6.72 8.72 3.85
CA LEU A 29 -6.30 10.08 3.53
C LEU A 29 -7.51 11.02 3.44
N GLU A 30 -8.61 10.58 2.86
CA GLU A 30 -9.85 11.36 2.80
C GLU A 30 -10.43 11.62 4.20
N ILE A 31 -10.39 10.64 5.11
CA ILE A 31 -10.76 10.85 6.53
C ILE A 31 -9.88 11.92 7.17
N LYS A 32 -8.56 11.81 7.03
CA LYS A 32 -7.61 12.80 7.58
C LYS A 32 -7.83 14.20 7.02
N LYS A 33 -8.12 14.30 5.72
CA LYS A 33 -8.44 15.56 5.05
C LYS A 33 -9.72 16.18 5.60
N ARG A 34 -10.81 15.41 5.72
CA ARG A 34 -12.07 15.89 6.33
C ARG A 34 -11.86 16.37 7.77
N ASN A 35 -11.12 15.62 8.58
CA ASN A 35 -10.80 16.03 9.95
C ASN A 35 -10.02 17.35 9.96
N ARG A 36 -9.02 17.50 9.08
CA ARG A 36 -8.26 18.74 8.97
C ARG A 36 -9.13 19.93 8.54
N ASP A 37 -10.04 19.73 7.59
CA ASP A 37 -10.96 20.77 7.13
C ASP A 37 -11.95 21.20 8.23
N ARG A 38 -12.40 20.27 9.08
CA ARG A 38 -13.25 20.57 10.25
C ARG A 38 -12.49 21.35 11.31
N GLU A 39 -11.25 20.95 11.62
CA GLU A 39 -10.36 21.66 12.55
C GLU A 39 -10.16 23.11 12.11
N LEU A 40 -9.89 23.35 10.82
CA LEU A 40 -9.69 24.69 10.27
C LEU A 40 -10.96 25.56 10.31
N LYS A 41 -12.14 24.94 10.35
CA LYS A 41 -13.43 25.64 10.47
C LYS A 41 -13.87 25.84 11.92
N HIS A 42 -13.05 25.45 12.89
CA HIS A 42 -13.35 25.52 14.33
C HIS A 42 -14.67 24.82 14.70
N LEU A 43 -14.99 23.71 14.01
CA LEU A 43 -16.12 22.85 14.37
C LEU A 43 -15.69 21.95 15.52
N ASP A 44 -16.43 21.98 16.62
CA ASP A 44 -16.13 21.24 17.87
C ASP A 44 -16.71 19.81 17.83
N ASP A 45 -16.58 19.16 16.66
CA ASP A 45 -17.10 17.83 16.40
C ASP A 45 -16.03 16.76 16.68
N GLU A 46 -16.46 15.56 17.11
CA GLU A 46 -15.56 14.42 17.23
C GLU A 46 -14.91 14.08 15.87
N LYS A 47 -13.61 13.78 15.92
CA LYS A 47 -12.82 13.41 14.74
C LYS A 47 -13.25 12.03 14.25
N GLU A 48 -13.39 11.89 12.93
CA GLU A 48 -13.62 10.60 12.30
C GLU A 48 -12.35 9.74 12.42
N GLU A 49 -12.45 8.54 12.98
CA GLU A 49 -11.29 7.65 13.10
C GLU A 49 -10.93 7.00 11.77
N THR A 50 -9.62 6.91 11.48
CA THR A 50 -9.12 6.12 10.34
C THR A 50 -9.21 4.63 10.64
N LYS A 51 -9.41 3.81 9.61
CA LYS A 51 -9.45 2.36 9.74
C LYS A 51 -8.04 1.77 9.64
N GLN A 52 -7.68 0.90 10.58
CA GLN A 52 -6.41 0.20 10.54
C GLN A 52 -6.57 -1.20 9.95
N TYR A 53 -5.69 -1.56 9.03
CA TYR A 53 -5.70 -2.86 8.35
C TYR A 53 -4.33 -3.52 8.46
N PHE A 54 -4.31 -4.82 8.75
CA PHE A 54 -3.13 -5.66 8.69
C PHE A 54 -3.35 -6.77 7.68
N PHE A 55 -2.57 -6.79 6.61
CA PHE A 55 -2.63 -7.82 5.57
C PHE A 55 -1.46 -8.79 5.74
N LEU A 56 -1.80 -10.08 5.86
CA LEU A 56 -0.82 -11.16 5.78
C LEU A 56 -0.97 -11.84 4.41
N CYS A 57 0.11 -11.89 3.64
CA CYS A 57 0.09 -12.47 2.31
C CYS A 57 1.48 -12.96 1.86
N GLU A 58 1.47 -13.81 0.84
CA GLU A 58 2.64 -14.29 0.12
C GLU A 58 2.52 -13.87 -1.35
N HIS A 59 3.64 -13.65 -2.03
CA HIS A 59 3.64 -13.28 -3.45
C HIS A 59 4.33 -14.36 -4.28
N LEU A 60 3.87 -14.53 -5.51
CA LEU A 60 4.66 -15.21 -6.54
C LEU A 60 5.99 -14.47 -6.76
N PRO A 61 7.03 -15.13 -7.30
CA PRO A 61 8.35 -14.51 -7.48
C PRO A 61 8.24 -13.16 -8.21
N VAL A 62 8.59 -12.09 -7.51
CA VAL A 62 8.47 -10.71 -7.97
C VAL A 62 9.73 -9.94 -7.58
N PHE A 63 10.19 -9.07 -8.48
CA PHE A 63 11.23 -8.10 -8.17
C PHE A 63 10.58 -6.73 -8.01
N THR A 64 10.92 -6.05 -6.91
CA THR A 64 10.44 -4.71 -6.58
C THR A 64 11.63 -3.78 -6.38
N LEU A 65 11.60 -2.60 -6.99
CA LEU A 65 12.59 -1.56 -6.72
C LEU A 65 11.94 -0.45 -5.90
N GLY A 66 12.44 -0.24 -4.68
CA GLY A 66 12.00 0.89 -3.87
C GLY A 66 12.54 2.23 -4.36
N LYS A 67 12.16 3.32 -3.69
CA LYS A 67 12.58 4.70 -4.03
C LYS A 67 14.10 4.90 -4.14
N SER A 68 14.88 4.16 -3.35
CA SER A 68 16.35 4.19 -3.37
C SER A 68 16.96 2.94 -4.02
N GLY A 69 16.13 2.14 -4.71
CA GLY A 69 16.56 0.94 -5.40
C GLY A 69 17.26 1.31 -6.70
N HIS A 70 18.55 1.03 -6.80
CA HIS A 70 19.29 1.16 -8.04
C HIS A 70 19.17 -0.14 -8.86
N ILE A 71 18.90 -0.01 -10.15
CA ILE A 71 18.82 -1.15 -11.08
C ILE A 71 20.13 -1.95 -11.12
N GLU A 72 21.25 -1.28 -10.82
CA GLU A 72 22.59 -1.86 -10.72
C GLU A 72 22.71 -2.92 -9.61
N ASN A 73 21.80 -2.90 -8.62
CA ASN A 73 21.75 -3.91 -7.56
C ASN A 73 21.14 -5.23 -8.05
N LEU A 74 20.62 -5.28 -9.27
CA LEU A 74 20.10 -6.50 -9.87
C LEU A 74 21.21 -7.24 -10.61
N LEU A 75 21.49 -8.46 -10.16
CA LEU A 75 22.41 -9.36 -10.86
C LEU A 75 21.80 -9.96 -12.15
N VAL A 76 20.51 -9.72 -12.38
CA VAL A 76 19.76 -10.21 -13.55
C VAL A 76 19.83 -9.21 -14.70
N ASN A 77 20.10 -9.68 -15.91
CA ASN A 77 20.23 -8.83 -17.07
C ASN A 77 18.86 -8.24 -17.52
N ASN A 78 18.90 -7.11 -18.23
CA ASN A 78 17.69 -6.40 -18.66
C ASN A 78 16.78 -7.24 -19.59
N GLU A 79 17.33 -8.18 -20.36
CA GLU A 79 16.52 -9.06 -21.22
C GLU A 79 15.69 -10.05 -20.40
N TYR A 80 16.25 -10.61 -19.33
CA TYR A 80 15.54 -11.50 -18.41
C TYR A 80 14.39 -10.78 -17.71
N LEU A 81 14.61 -9.54 -17.28
CA LEU A 81 13.60 -8.69 -16.64
C LEU A 81 12.47 -8.30 -17.59
N LYS A 82 12.75 -8.08 -18.87
CA LYS A 82 11.72 -7.79 -19.88
C LYS A 82 10.90 -9.03 -20.26
N THR A 83 11.51 -10.21 -20.20
CA THR A 83 10.88 -11.47 -20.61
C THR A 83 9.94 -12.01 -19.53
N LYS A 84 10.28 -11.80 -18.25
CA LYS A 84 9.43 -12.13 -17.11
C LYS A 84 8.59 -10.89 -16.75
N ARG A 85 7.28 -10.91 -16.97
CA ARG A 85 6.32 -9.85 -16.54
C ARG A 85 6.19 -9.72 -15.00
N ASN A 86 7.27 -9.92 -14.26
CA ASN A 86 7.32 -9.96 -12.79
C ASN A 86 8.17 -8.81 -12.23
N PHE A 87 8.32 -7.73 -13.00
CA PHE A 87 9.08 -6.55 -12.63
C PHE A 87 8.12 -5.38 -12.41
N ILE A 88 8.08 -4.87 -11.18
CA ILE A 88 7.18 -3.78 -10.78
C ILE A 88 8.06 -2.63 -10.27
N PHE A 89 7.91 -1.47 -10.92
CA PHE A 89 8.49 -0.18 -10.53
C PHE A 89 7.61 0.50 -9.48
#